data_AF-A0A4P6HRT5-F1
#
_entry.id   AF-A0A4P6HRT5-F1
#
_cell.length_a   1.000
_cell.length_b   1.000
_cell.length_c   1.000
_cell.angle_alpha   90.00
_cell.angle_beta   90.00
_cell.angle_gamma   90.00
#
_symmetry.space_group_name_H-M   'P 1'
#
loop_
_entity.id
_entity.type
_entity.pdbx_description
1 polymer ?
#
loop_
_entity_poly.entity_id
_entity_poly.type
_entity_poly.pdbx_seq_one_letter_code
_entity_poly.pdbx_strand_id
1 'polypeptide(L)'
;MINITKPIATQIEDAVRDIPGWSPLDQLQSLFTLAFSCAHLPGDILELGSWCGRSAVALGMAARLAGDTKVHCVDLFPEKSDWYQNDDETYSFAVTIDGRKVGAYGEQTVWKEPYLRDIVPVYERFSGTIEAFESSITANGLSDLVIPFKGDLQSFSASIEKTLALRMAFIDGDHSYTAVVEDIRIVEKYLLPGGWICFDDAFSNYEGVNQAIEKHILGSGRYHLCQQLTRKFFVAQLR
;
A
#
# COMPACT_ATOMS: atom_id res chain seq x y z
N MET A 1 10.25 -20.36 5.69
CA MET A 1 9.32 -21.49 5.94
C MET A 1 8.30 -21.07 6.97
N ILE A 2 7.01 -21.35 6.73
CA ILE A 2 5.93 -21.02 7.67
C ILE A 2 6.10 -21.84 8.95
N ASN A 3 6.00 -21.18 10.11
CA ASN A 3 6.06 -21.86 11.40
C ASN A 3 4.63 -22.08 11.95
N ILE A 4 4.07 -23.28 11.72
CA ILE A 4 2.71 -23.62 12.16
C ILE A 4 2.54 -23.73 13.69
N THR A 5 3.63 -23.74 14.45
CA THR A 5 3.58 -23.80 15.93
C THR A 5 3.63 -22.41 16.57
N LYS A 6 3.75 -21.35 15.76
CA LYS A 6 3.78 -19.96 16.24
C LYS A 6 2.55 -19.21 15.70
N PRO A 7 1.83 -18.44 16.53
CA PRO A 7 0.72 -17.63 16.04
C PRO A 7 1.16 -16.69 14.91
N ILE A 8 0.33 -16.54 13.89
CA ILE A 8 0.64 -15.68 12.74
C ILE A 8 0.86 -14.22 13.17
N ALA A 9 0.13 -13.74 14.18
CA ALA A 9 0.31 -12.43 14.76
C ALA A 9 1.76 -12.17 15.21
N THR A 10 2.37 -13.12 15.92
CA THR A 10 3.76 -13.01 16.37
C THR A 10 4.75 -13.17 15.21
N GLN A 11 4.42 -13.98 14.20
CA GLN A 11 5.26 -14.11 13.00
C GLN A 11 5.28 -12.80 12.21
N ILE A 12 4.14 -12.13 12.04
CA ILE A 12 4.04 -10.81 11.39
C ILE A 12 4.84 -9.79 12.18
N GLU A 13 4.63 -9.71 13.50
CA GLU A 13 5.35 -8.77 14.37
C GLU A 13 6.88 -8.90 14.24
N ASP A 14 7.39 -10.14 14.25
CA ASP A 14 8.82 -10.38 14.08
C ASP A 14 9.32 -10.02 12.68
N ALA A 15 8.57 -10.39 11.64
CA ALA A 15 8.93 -10.16 10.24
C ALA A 15 9.05 -8.67 9.90
N VAL A 16 8.23 -7.83 10.55
CA VAL A 16 8.15 -6.40 10.27
C VAL A 16 8.87 -5.52 11.29
N ARG A 17 9.37 -6.09 12.39
CA ARG A 17 9.91 -5.35 13.54
C ARG A 17 10.86 -4.21 13.16
N ASP A 18 11.78 -4.49 12.24
CA ASP A 18 12.85 -3.57 11.83
C ASP A 18 12.61 -2.90 10.47
N ILE A 19 11.39 -3.07 9.91
CA ILE A 19 10.99 -2.44 8.65
C ILE A 19 10.36 -1.07 8.96
N PRO A 20 10.94 0.04 8.49
CA PRO A 20 10.33 1.36 8.61
C PRO A 20 8.91 1.36 8.03
N GLY A 21 7.95 1.93 8.76
CA GLY A 21 6.58 2.11 8.28
C GLY A 21 5.64 2.63 9.36
N TRP A 22 4.51 3.19 8.95
CA TRP A 22 3.48 3.70 9.85
C TRP A 22 2.28 2.76 10.00
N SER A 23 2.36 1.53 9.46
CA SER A 23 1.31 0.51 9.60
C SER A 23 1.42 -0.19 10.97
N PRO A 24 0.51 0.06 11.93
CA PRO A 24 0.50 -0.62 13.22
C PRO A 24 0.18 -2.12 13.08
N LEU A 25 0.54 -2.90 14.11
CA LEU A 25 0.44 -4.37 14.07
C LEU A 25 -0.99 -4.88 13.87
N ASP A 26 -2.00 -4.20 14.44
CA ASP A 26 -3.41 -4.55 14.29
C ASP A 26 -3.89 -4.37 12.84
N GLN A 27 -3.43 -3.32 12.15
CA GLN A 27 -3.68 -3.14 10.73
C GLN A 27 -2.99 -4.21 9.89
N LEU A 28 -1.71 -4.51 10.16
CA LEU A 28 -0.97 -5.56 9.44
C LEU A 28 -1.62 -6.94 9.60
N GLN A 29 -2.10 -7.26 10.81
CA GLN A 29 -2.86 -8.49 11.09
C GLN A 29 -4.20 -8.50 10.35
N SER A 30 -4.87 -7.35 10.24
CA SER A 30 -6.13 -7.21 9.50
C SER A 30 -5.92 -7.39 7.99
N LEU A 31 -4.88 -6.76 7.41
CA LEU A 31 -4.46 -6.94 6.02
C LEU A 31 -4.16 -8.41 5.71
N PHE A 32 -3.33 -9.04 6.55
CA PHE A 32 -3.03 -10.47 6.43
C PHE A 32 -4.30 -11.32 6.44
N THR A 33 -5.17 -11.10 7.44
CA THR A 33 -6.37 -11.93 7.65
C THR A 33 -7.33 -11.78 6.48
N LEU A 34 -7.52 -10.57 5.98
CA LEU A 34 -8.38 -10.31 4.83
C LEU A 34 -7.84 -10.98 3.56
N ALA A 35 -6.56 -10.76 3.25
CA ALA A 35 -5.87 -11.35 2.10
C ALA A 35 -5.89 -12.89 2.12
N PHE A 36 -5.78 -13.48 3.31
CA PHE A 36 -5.88 -14.93 3.50
C PHE A 36 -7.33 -15.43 3.37
N SER A 37 -8.30 -14.70 3.91
CA SER A 37 -9.72 -15.09 3.87
C SER A 37 -10.32 -15.07 2.45
N CYS A 38 -9.82 -14.19 1.58
CA CYS A 38 -10.25 -14.09 0.19
C CYS A 38 -9.48 -15.01 -0.77
N ALA A 39 -8.64 -15.94 -0.25
CA ALA A 39 -7.81 -16.82 -1.06
C ALA A 39 -8.56 -17.71 -2.07
N HIS A 40 -9.86 -17.93 -1.85
CA HIS A 40 -10.72 -18.67 -2.77
C HIS A 40 -11.01 -17.94 -4.09
N LEU A 41 -10.77 -16.62 -4.16
CA LEU A 41 -10.89 -15.84 -5.38
C LEU A 41 -9.59 -15.93 -6.21
N PRO A 42 -9.67 -16.14 -7.53
CA PRO A 42 -8.51 -16.45 -8.38
C PRO A 42 -7.68 -15.22 -8.80
N GLY A 43 -7.77 -14.10 -8.07
CA GLY A 43 -7.07 -12.86 -8.38
C GLY A 43 -5.82 -12.64 -7.53
N ASP A 44 -4.95 -11.75 -7.99
CA ASP A 44 -3.78 -11.26 -7.26
C ASP A 44 -4.15 -10.17 -6.24
N ILE A 45 -3.15 -9.72 -5.49
CA ILE A 45 -3.25 -8.62 -4.55
C ILE A 45 -2.51 -7.40 -5.12
N LEU A 46 -3.10 -6.22 -4.98
CA LEU A 46 -2.45 -4.95 -5.27
C LEU A 46 -2.26 -4.16 -3.96
N GLU A 47 -1.10 -3.54 -3.82
CA GLU A 47 -0.81 -2.50 -2.84
C GLU A 47 -0.36 -1.25 -3.58
N LEU A 48 -0.96 -0.10 -3.27
CA LEU A 48 -0.49 1.22 -3.67
C LEU A 48 0.05 1.93 -2.42
N GLY A 49 1.30 2.41 -2.48
CA GLY A 49 1.99 2.97 -1.33
C GLY A 49 2.67 1.85 -0.54
N SER A 50 3.87 1.49 -0.96
CA SER A 50 4.60 0.33 -0.45
C SER A 50 5.80 0.72 0.41
N TRP A 51 6.35 1.92 0.21
CA TRP A 51 7.49 2.49 0.92
C TRP A 51 8.62 1.48 1.17
N CYS A 52 8.92 1.14 2.42
CA CYS A 52 9.97 0.16 2.78
C CYS A 52 9.47 -1.30 2.86
N GLY A 53 8.21 -1.57 2.52
CA GLY A 53 7.64 -2.91 2.38
C GLY A 53 6.99 -3.48 3.65
N ARG A 54 6.66 -2.65 4.64
CA ARG A 54 6.13 -3.12 5.93
C ARG A 54 4.80 -3.87 5.78
N SER A 55 3.82 -3.26 5.11
CA SER A 55 2.52 -3.86 4.76
C SER A 55 2.66 -4.92 3.67
N ALA A 56 3.52 -4.69 2.69
CA ALA A 56 3.87 -5.65 1.64
C ALA A 56 4.31 -7.02 2.19
N VAL A 57 5.12 -7.03 3.27
CA VAL A 57 5.53 -8.28 3.93
C VAL A 57 4.33 -9.01 4.53
N ALA A 58 3.39 -8.32 5.18
CA ALA A 58 2.19 -8.95 5.74
C ALA A 58 1.29 -9.53 4.62
N LEU A 59 1.10 -8.79 3.53
CA LEU A 59 0.35 -9.26 2.36
C LEU A 59 1.05 -10.44 1.68
N GLY A 60 2.37 -10.39 1.52
CA GLY A 60 3.19 -11.45 0.95
C GLY A 60 3.15 -12.73 1.80
N MET A 61 3.14 -12.61 3.13
CA MET A 61 2.94 -13.74 4.03
C MET A 61 1.58 -14.42 3.81
N ALA A 62 0.51 -13.64 3.63
CA ALA A 62 -0.81 -14.17 3.30
C ALA A 62 -0.83 -14.81 1.92
N ALA A 63 -0.21 -14.17 0.93
CA ALA A 63 -0.10 -14.64 -0.45
C ALA A 63 0.58 -16.02 -0.54
N ARG A 64 1.69 -16.21 0.21
CA ARG A 64 2.37 -17.50 0.33
C ARG A 64 1.46 -18.59 0.90
N LEU A 65 0.70 -18.25 1.94
CA LEU A 65 -0.23 -19.20 2.58
C LEU A 65 -1.45 -19.53 1.70
N ALA A 66 -1.82 -18.61 0.82
CA ALA A 66 -2.97 -18.73 -0.08
C ALA A 66 -2.66 -19.44 -1.41
N GLY A 67 -1.50 -20.08 -1.55
CA GLY A 67 -1.11 -20.81 -2.77
C GLY A 67 -0.29 -19.99 -3.77
N ASP A 68 0.64 -19.16 -3.29
CA ASP A 68 1.67 -18.47 -4.07
C ASP A 68 1.16 -17.48 -5.15
N THR A 69 0.07 -16.77 -4.83
CA THR A 69 -0.41 -15.59 -5.59
C THR A 69 0.57 -14.42 -5.52
N LYS A 70 0.51 -13.50 -6.50
CA LYS A 70 1.36 -12.30 -6.52
C LYS A 70 0.77 -11.16 -5.71
N VAL A 71 1.66 -10.38 -5.12
CA VAL A 71 1.37 -9.06 -4.55
C VAL A 71 2.10 -8.04 -5.40
N HIS A 72 1.36 -7.22 -6.12
CA HIS A 72 1.89 -6.11 -6.91
C HIS A 72 1.97 -4.87 -6.04
N CYS A 73 3.18 -4.37 -5.79
CA CYS A 73 3.46 -3.25 -4.89
C CYS A 73 3.86 -2.03 -5.71
N VAL A 74 2.93 -1.08 -5.87
CA VAL A 74 3.08 0.12 -6.68
C VAL A 74 3.45 1.30 -5.79
N ASP A 75 4.60 1.91 -6.04
CA ASP A 75 5.05 3.11 -5.34
C ASP A 75 5.95 3.95 -6.25
N LEU A 76 6.05 5.25 -5.98
CA LEU A 76 7.00 6.14 -6.65
C LEU A 76 8.45 5.80 -6.31
N PHE A 77 8.68 5.19 -5.14
CA PHE A 77 9.98 4.83 -4.58
C PHE A 77 11.04 5.94 -4.71
N PRO A 78 10.86 7.07 -4.01
CA PRO A 78 11.80 8.19 -4.08
C PRO A 78 13.19 7.83 -3.58
N GLU A 79 14.18 8.52 -4.16
CA GLU A 79 15.55 8.63 -3.69
C GLU A 79 15.73 9.89 -2.84
N LYS A 80 16.84 9.97 -2.10
CA LYS A 80 17.12 11.13 -1.24
C LYS A 80 17.09 12.47 -1.99
N SER A 81 17.57 12.47 -3.24
CA SER A 81 17.62 13.66 -4.10
C SER A 81 16.26 14.11 -4.63
N ASP A 82 15.23 13.26 -4.56
CA ASP A 82 13.89 13.62 -5.01
C ASP A 82 13.16 14.51 -3.99
N TRP A 83 13.63 14.51 -2.73
CA TRP A 83 13.08 15.33 -1.65
C TRP A 83 13.61 16.76 -1.69
N TYR A 84 12.72 17.70 -1.37
CA TYR A 84 13.05 19.11 -1.21
C TYR A 84 12.29 19.69 -0.02
N GLN A 85 12.85 20.76 0.54
CA GLN A 85 12.22 21.52 1.61
C GLN A 85 11.40 22.66 1.01
N ASN A 86 10.17 22.82 1.48
CA ASN A 86 9.26 23.91 1.13
C ASN A 86 9.59 25.18 1.93
N ASP A 87 9.02 26.32 1.52
CA ASP A 87 9.24 27.63 2.17
C ASP A 87 8.76 27.67 3.63
N ASP A 88 7.78 26.83 3.99
CA ASP A 88 7.23 26.68 5.35
C ASP A 88 8.00 25.64 6.20
N GLU A 89 9.19 25.25 5.75
CA GLU A 89 10.06 24.23 6.33
C GLU A 89 9.56 22.79 6.31
N THR A 90 8.40 22.52 5.70
CA THR A 90 7.92 21.16 5.45
C THR A 90 8.65 20.53 4.26
N TYR A 91 8.40 19.25 4.00
CA TYR A 91 9.08 18.49 2.94
C TYR A 91 8.09 17.85 1.99
N SER A 92 8.47 17.82 0.72
CA SER A 92 7.78 17.13 -0.36
C SER A 92 8.81 16.42 -1.23
N PHE A 93 8.37 15.54 -2.10
CA PHE A 93 9.25 14.96 -3.11
C PHE A 93 8.59 14.92 -4.47
N ALA A 94 9.40 14.84 -5.51
CA ALA A 94 8.92 14.55 -6.85
C ALA A 94 9.90 13.68 -7.61
N VAL A 95 9.39 12.59 -8.19
CA VAL A 95 10.15 11.66 -9.02
C VAL A 95 9.89 11.95 -10.49
N THR A 96 10.79 11.46 -11.36
CA THR A 96 10.56 11.44 -12.80
C THR A 96 10.22 10.03 -13.25
N ILE A 97 9.01 9.83 -13.77
CA ILE A 97 8.51 8.56 -14.31
C ILE A 97 8.14 8.79 -15.77
N ASP A 98 8.73 8.05 -16.70
CA ASP A 98 8.49 8.17 -18.15
C ASP A 98 8.56 9.63 -18.68
N GLY A 99 9.51 10.41 -18.15
CA GLY A 99 9.68 11.82 -18.51
C GLY A 99 8.63 12.78 -17.94
N ARG A 100 7.69 12.28 -17.12
CA ARG A 100 6.73 13.09 -16.36
C ARG A 100 7.21 13.26 -14.93
N LYS A 101 7.08 14.47 -14.41
CA LYS A 101 7.33 14.75 -12.99
C LYS A 101 6.07 14.40 -12.21
N VAL A 102 6.18 13.44 -11.29
CA VAL A 102 5.10 13.01 -10.41
C VAL A 102 5.49 13.37 -8.99
N GLY A 103 4.71 14.25 -8.35
CA GLY A 103 4.93 14.70 -6.99
C GLY A 103 4.11 13.90 -5.99
N ALA A 104 4.59 13.84 -4.75
CA ALA A 104 3.82 13.41 -3.59
C ALA A 104 4.02 14.42 -2.45
N TYR A 105 3.10 14.40 -1.48
CA TYR A 105 3.08 15.35 -0.37
C TYR A 105 3.00 16.82 -0.84
N GLY A 106 2.21 17.09 -1.89
CA GLY A 106 2.03 18.43 -2.44
C GLY A 106 0.98 19.27 -1.71
N GLU A 107 -0.17 18.68 -1.39
CA GLU A 107 -1.21 19.34 -0.58
C GLU A 107 -1.03 19.09 0.92
N GLN A 108 -0.47 17.93 1.27
CA GLN A 108 -0.20 17.51 2.65
C GLN A 108 1.27 17.19 2.78
N THR A 109 2.04 18.20 3.12
CA THR A 109 3.49 18.12 3.22
C THR A 109 3.93 17.33 4.45
N VAL A 110 5.15 16.78 4.42
CA VAL A 110 5.72 16.10 5.57
C VAL A 110 6.35 17.14 6.50
N TRP A 111 5.86 17.22 7.73
CA TRP A 111 6.45 18.09 8.74
C TRP A 111 7.92 17.76 8.99
N LYS A 112 8.72 18.79 9.30
CA LYS A 112 10.17 18.68 9.53
C LYS A 112 10.55 17.59 10.54
N GLU A 113 9.86 17.55 11.68
CA GLU A 113 10.20 16.60 12.75
C GLU A 113 9.96 15.13 12.31
N PRO A 114 8.79 14.72 11.78
CA PRO A 114 8.61 13.41 11.15
C PRO A 114 9.61 13.11 10.03
N TYR A 115 9.91 14.08 9.16
CA TYR A 115 10.87 13.87 8.08
C TYR A 115 12.26 13.49 8.62
N LEU A 116 12.77 14.26 9.59
CA LEU A 116 14.07 14.00 10.21
C LEU A 116 14.09 12.70 11.03
N ARG A 117 12.99 12.37 11.72
CA ARG A 117 12.90 11.19 12.58
C ARG A 117 12.73 9.89 11.81
N ASP A 118 11.83 9.87 10.82
CA ASP A 118 11.35 8.62 10.21
C ASP A 118 11.90 8.42 8.79
N ILE A 119 12.14 9.49 8.03
CA ILE A 119 12.46 9.42 6.60
C ILE A 119 13.97 9.52 6.36
N VAL A 120 14.65 10.49 6.99
CA VAL A 120 16.11 10.66 6.84
C VAL A 120 16.90 9.40 7.18
N PRO A 121 16.62 8.66 8.27
CA PRO A 121 17.39 7.45 8.61
C PRO A 121 17.29 6.32 7.57
N VAL A 122 16.22 6.29 6.77
CA VAL A 122 16.11 5.34 5.65
C VAL A 122 17.18 5.65 4.61
N TYR A 123 17.34 6.92 4.24
CA TYR A 123 18.32 7.34 3.24
C TYR A 123 19.77 7.41 3.74
N GLU A 124 20.01 7.23 5.03
CA GLU A 124 21.34 6.98 5.58
C GLU A 124 21.78 5.53 5.40
N ARG A 125 20.81 4.61 5.25
CA ARG A 125 21.02 3.17 5.12
C ARG A 125 20.86 2.68 3.68
N PHE A 126 20.02 3.33 2.89
CA PHE A 126 19.62 2.93 1.54
C PHE A 126 19.70 4.11 0.57
N SER A 127 20.04 3.84 -0.69
CA SER A 127 20.07 4.86 -1.75
C SER A 127 18.67 5.39 -2.11
N GLY A 128 17.67 4.53 -1.99
CA GLY A 128 16.27 4.84 -2.22
C GLY A 128 15.35 3.87 -1.50
N THR A 129 14.07 4.23 -1.42
CA THR A 129 13.06 3.40 -0.74
C THR A 129 12.83 2.05 -1.44
N ILE A 130 13.08 1.95 -2.76
CA ILE A 130 13.05 0.67 -3.48
C ILE A 130 14.08 -0.33 -2.94
N GLU A 131 15.29 0.13 -2.61
CA GLU A 131 16.34 -0.73 -2.06
C GLU A 131 15.96 -1.22 -0.64
N ALA A 132 15.38 -0.33 0.17
CA ALA A 132 14.84 -0.69 1.47
C ALA A 132 13.71 -1.73 1.36
N PHE A 133 12.80 -1.53 0.39
CA PHE A 133 11.73 -2.47 0.07
C PHE A 133 12.28 -3.84 -0.33
N GLU A 134 13.16 -3.89 -1.32
CA GLU A 134 13.74 -5.15 -1.82
C GLU A 134 14.52 -5.90 -0.74
N SER A 135 15.24 -5.17 0.13
CA SER A 135 15.91 -5.73 1.30
C SER A 135 14.91 -6.38 2.26
N SER A 136 13.80 -5.70 2.58
CA SER A 136 12.73 -6.21 3.44
C SER A 136 12.07 -7.46 2.86
N ILE A 137 11.74 -7.45 1.56
CA ILE A 137 11.11 -8.59 0.87
C ILE A 137 12.06 -9.80 0.82
N THR A 138 13.33 -9.57 0.49
CA THR A 138 14.35 -10.62 0.42
C THR A 138 14.64 -11.25 1.79
N ALA A 139 14.77 -10.43 2.85
CA ALA A 139 14.97 -10.92 4.21
C ALA A 139 13.82 -11.82 4.70
N ASN A 140 12.61 -11.62 4.16
CA ASN A 140 11.41 -12.42 4.44
C ASN A 140 11.17 -13.55 3.41
N GLY A 141 12.10 -13.76 2.48
CA GLY A 141 12.06 -14.79 1.44
C GLY A 141 10.89 -14.65 0.45
N LEU A 142 10.38 -13.43 0.28
CA LEU A 142 9.14 -13.12 -0.44
C LEU A 142 9.35 -12.68 -1.90
N SER A 143 10.60 -12.66 -2.39
CA SER A 143 10.97 -12.08 -3.69
C SER A 143 10.28 -12.71 -4.90
N ASP A 144 9.83 -13.98 -4.79
CA ASP A 144 9.09 -14.64 -5.86
C ASP A 144 7.62 -14.24 -5.91
N LEU A 145 7.08 -13.64 -4.84
CA LEU A 145 5.64 -13.36 -4.68
C LEU A 145 5.33 -11.87 -4.66
N VAL A 146 6.21 -11.05 -4.08
CA VAL A 146 6.00 -9.61 -3.90
C VAL A 146 6.80 -8.87 -4.96
N ILE A 147 6.10 -8.26 -5.92
CA ILE A 147 6.67 -7.67 -7.13
C ILE A 147 6.57 -6.14 -7.01
N PRO A 148 7.71 -5.42 -6.89
CA PRO A 148 7.68 -3.97 -6.89
C PRO A 148 7.41 -3.42 -8.30
N PHE A 149 6.70 -2.31 -8.36
CA PHE A 149 6.53 -1.49 -9.55
C PHE A 149 6.80 -0.03 -9.20
N LYS A 150 7.86 0.55 -9.79
CA LYS A 150 8.21 1.96 -9.60
C LYS A 150 7.37 2.84 -10.53
N GLY A 151 6.31 3.42 -9.99
CA GLY A 151 5.40 4.30 -10.71
C GLY A 151 4.11 4.61 -9.95
N ASP A 152 3.20 5.33 -10.61
CA ASP A 152 1.83 5.52 -10.14
C ASP A 152 0.89 4.41 -10.67
N LEU A 153 -0.34 4.36 -10.16
CA LEU A 153 -1.33 3.37 -10.62
C LEU A 153 -1.68 3.53 -12.10
N GLN A 154 -1.58 4.75 -12.66
CA GLN A 154 -1.84 4.97 -14.07
C GLN A 154 -0.81 4.26 -14.95
N SER A 155 0.47 4.41 -14.62
CA SER A 155 1.60 3.77 -15.30
C SER A 155 1.56 2.26 -15.09
N PHE A 156 1.23 1.79 -13.88
CA PHE A 156 1.01 0.37 -13.61
C PHE A 156 -0.11 -0.19 -14.51
N SER A 157 -1.29 0.44 -14.53
CA SER A 157 -2.45 0.04 -15.34
C SER A 157 -2.16 0.02 -16.85
N ALA A 158 -1.27 0.90 -17.32
CA ALA A 158 -0.81 0.93 -18.70
C ALA A 158 0.15 -0.21 -19.04
N SER A 159 1.02 -0.60 -18.10
CA SER A 159 2.07 -1.61 -18.29
C SER A 159 1.61 -3.06 -18.06
N ILE A 160 0.63 -3.26 -17.17
CA ILE A 160 0.21 -4.59 -16.75
C ILE A 160 -0.71 -5.26 -17.77
N GLU A 161 -0.72 -6.60 -17.77
CA GLU A 161 -1.56 -7.38 -18.66
C GLU A 161 -3.05 -7.05 -18.47
N LYS A 162 -3.81 -7.03 -19.59
CA LYS A 162 -5.25 -6.76 -19.56
C LYS A 162 -6.07 -7.86 -18.89
N THR A 163 -5.45 -9.00 -18.63
CA THR A 163 -5.98 -10.17 -17.93
C THR A 163 -5.82 -10.10 -16.42
N LEU A 164 -5.14 -9.08 -15.86
CA LEU A 164 -5.01 -8.92 -14.42
C LEU A 164 -6.39 -8.92 -13.76
N ALA A 165 -6.53 -9.76 -12.75
CA ALA A 165 -7.70 -9.80 -11.88
C ALA A 165 -7.21 -9.65 -10.44
N LEU A 166 -7.87 -8.79 -9.67
CA LEU A 166 -7.54 -8.52 -8.28
C LEU A 166 -8.62 -9.09 -7.38
N ARG A 167 -8.21 -9.87 -6.38
CA ARG A 167 -9.10 -10.27 -5.28
C ARG A 167 -9.06 -9.29 -4.11
N MET A 168 -7.99 -8.51 -4.04
CA MET A 168 -7.80 -7.49 -3.02
C MET A 168 -6.92 -6.36 -3.55
N ALA A 169 -7.27 -5.13 -3.19
CA ALA A 169 -6.45 -3.94 -3.39
C ALA A 169 -6.39 -3.14 -2.09
N PHE A 170 -5.19 -2.72 -1.70
CA PHE A 170 -4.93 -1.84 -0.57
C PHE A 170 -4.36 -0.51 -1.08
N ILE A 171 -5.04 0.59 -0.77
CA ILE A 171 -4.71 1.96 -1.18
C ILE A 171 -4.17 2.71 0.04
N ASP A 172 -2.90 3.08 -0.01
CA ASP A 172 -2.12 3.81 1.00
C ASP A 172 -1.17 4.83 0.30
N GLY A 173 -1.66 5.44 -0.76
CA GLY A 173 -0.92 6.36 -1.63
C GLY A 173 -1.10 7.84 -1.25
N ASP A 174 -1.46 8.66 -2.24
CA ASP A 174 -1.72 10.08 -2.03
C ASP A 174 -3.09 10.28 -1.35
N HIS A 175 -3.15 11.23 -0.41
CA HIS A 175 -4.31 11.47 0.45
C HIS A 175 -5.25 12.57 -0.06
N SER A 176 -4.96 13.17 -1.23
CA SER A 176 -5.86 14.14 -1.86
C SER A 176 -7.09 13.43 -2.44
N TYR A 177 -8.25 14.08 -2.33
CA TYR A 177 -9.51 13.51 -2.83
C TYR A 177 -9.41 13.10 -4.31
N THR A 178 -8.77 13.93 -5.15
CA THR A 178 -8.65 13.68 -6.59
C THR A 178 -7.81 12.44 -6.89
N ALA A 179 -6.69 12.24 -6.18
CA ALA A 179 -5.84 11.07 -6.36
C ALA A 179 -6.57 9.79 -5.95
N VAL A 180 -7.14 9.78 -4.73
CA VAL A 180 -7.85 8.60 -4.21
C VAL A 180 -9.02 8.20 -5.12
N VAL A 181 -9.74 9.16 -5.70
CA VAL A 181 -10.83 8.87 -6.65
C VAL A 181 -10.32 8.21 -7.93
N GLU A 182 -9.19 8.66 -8.48
CA GLU A 182 -8.62 8.02 -9.67
C GLU A 182 -8.06 6.64 -9.32
N ASP A 183 -7.47 6.46 -8.13
CA ASP A 183 -6.99 5.16 -7.65
C ASP A 183 -8.13 4.16 -7.54
N ILE A 184 -9.26 4.55 -6.91
CA ILE A 184 -10.49 3.74 -6.86
C ILE A 184 -10.92 3.33 -8.27
N ARG A 185 -10.98 4.30 -9.19
CA ARG A 185 -11.42 4.06 -10.57
C ARG A 185 -10.50 3.10 -11.31
N ILE A 186 -9.18 3.17 -11.08
CA ILE A 186 -8.22 2.27 -11.70
C ILE A 186 -8.35 0.87 -11.11
N VAL A 187 -8.38 0.74 -9.78
CA VAL A 187 -8.52 -0.53 -9.07
C VAL A 187 -9.78 -1.29 -9.51
N GLU A 188 -10.91 -0.59 -9.62
CA GLU A 188 -12.20 -1.19 -10.00
C GLU A 188 -12.23 -1.77 -11.42
N LYS A 189 -11.27 -1.43 -12.29
CA LYS A 189 -11.13 -2.08 -13.60
C LYS A 189 -10.69 -3.54 -13.48
N TYR A 190 -9.99 -3.87 -12.39
CA TYR A 190 -9.36 -5.17 -12.18
C TYR A 190 -9.98 -5.96 -11.00
N LEU A 191 -10.67 -5.27 -10.09
CA LEU A 191 -11.25 -5.88 -8.89
C LEU A 191 -12.39 -6.85 -9.27
N LEU A 192 -12.26 -8.11 -8.83
CA LEU A 192 -13.26 -9.14 -9.03
C LEU A 192 -14.54 -8.85 -8.22
N PRO A 193 -15.72 -9.27 -8.69
CA PRO A 193 -16.90 -9.42 -7.82
C PRO A 193 -16.55 -10.28 -6.59
N GLY A 194 -16.93 -9.82 -5.40
CA GLY A 194 -16.50 -10.41 -4.12
C GLY A 194 -15.08 -10.03 -3.67
N GLY A 195 -14.32 -9.30 -4.49
CA GLY A 195 -13.02 -8.76 -4.14
C GLY A 195 -13.10 -7.58 -3.17
N TRP A 196 -12.00 -7.32 -2.47
CA TRP A 196 -11.91 -6.29 -1.44
C TRP A 196 -11.09 -5.09 -1.88
N ILE A 197 -11.62 -3.89 -1.66
CA ILE A 197 -10.85 -2.64 -1.70
C ILE A 197 -10.67 -2.13 -0.29
N CYS A 198 -9.45 -1.72 0.05
CA CYS A 198 -9.06 -1.33 1.40
C CYS A 198 -8.30 -0.01 1.35
N PHE A 199 -8.44 0.79 2.40
CA PHE A 199 -7.84 2.11 2.50
C PHE A 199 -7.13 2.25 3.82
N ASP A 200 -5.89 2.73 3.79
CA ASP A 200 -5.26 3.31 4.97
C ASP A 200 -5.81 4.71 5.22
N ASP A 201 -5.54 5.24 6.41
CA ASP A 201 -5.81 6.62 6.77
C ASP A 201 -7.30 7.02 6.63
N ALA A 202 -8.19 6.03 6.58
CA ALA A 202 -9.63 6.20 6.47
C ALA A 202 -10.27 6.72 7.76
N PHE A 203 -11.20 7.65 7.61
CA PHE A 203 -11.93 8.34 8.69
C PHE A 203 -10.98 8.92 9.75
N SER A 204 -9.90 9.53 9.27
CA SER A 204 -8.87 10.17 10.06
C SER A 204 -8.77 11.66 9.71
N ASN A 205 -7.62 12.30 9.99
CA ASN A 205 -7.35 13.68 9.61
C ASN A 205 -7.21 13.89 8.08
N TYR A 206 -7.20 12.81 7.30
CA TYR A 206 -7.04 12.83 5.85
C TYR A 206 -8.38 12.94 5.12
N GLU A 207 -8.90 14.16 5.06
CA GLU A 207 -10.26 14.43 4.58
C GLU A 207 -10.48 14.02 3.11
N GLY A 208 -9.44 14.07 2.27
CA GLY A 208 -9.54 13.60 0.89
C GLY A 208 -9.87 12.12 0.77
N VAL A 209 -9.28 11.29 1.64
CA VAL A 209 -9.59 9.84 1.74
C VAL A 209 -11.02 9.65 2.24
N ASN A 210 -11.41 10.35 3.31
CA ASN A 210 -12.75 10.26 3.91
C ASN A 210 -13.84 10.52 2.86
N GLN A 211 -13.73 11.65 2.15
CA GLN A 211 -14.70 12.06 1.13
C GLN A 211 -14.74 11.08 -0.05
N ALA A 212 -13.60 10.52 -0.45
CA ALA A 212 -13.54 9.54 -1.52
C ALA A 212 -14.26 8.24 -1.13
N ILE A 213 -14.03 7.73 0.08
CA ILE A 213 -14.69 6.54 0.62
C ILE A 213 -16.21 6.78 0.72
N GLU A 214 -16.63 7.88 1.35
CA GLU A 214 -18.05 8.20 1.53
C GLU A 214 -18.80 8.26 0.20
N LYS A 215 -18.23 8.92 -0.81
CA LYS A 215 -18.91 9.16 -2.08
C LYS A 215 -18.84 7.98 -3.05
N HIS A 216 -17.66 7.37 -3.20
CA HIS A 216 -17.40 6.41 -4.30
C HIS A 216 -17.40 4.96 -3.85
N ILE A 217 -17.29 4.71 -2.54
CA ILE A 217 -17.43 3.37 -1.96
C ILE A 217 -18.81 3.24 -1.32
N LEU A 218 -19.06 3.94 -0.21
CA LEU A 218 -20.31 3.84 0.57
C LEU A 218 -21.53 4.35 -0.22
N GLY A 219 -21.43 5.52 -0.85
CA GLY A 219 -22.50 6.14 -1.62
C GLY A 219 -22.78 5.52 -2.98
N SER A 220 -21.92 4.60 -3.45
CA SER A 220 -22.03 4.05 -4.82
C SER A 220 -23.07 2.95 -4.98
N GLY A 221 -23.47 2.28 -3.89
CA GLY A 221 -24.33 1.10 -3.91
C GLY A 221 -23.67 -0.19 -4.46
N ARG A 222 -22.42 -0.11 -4.95
CA ARG A 222 -21.69 -1.25 -5.55
C ARG A 222 -21.01 -2.15 -4.52
N TYR A 223 -20.81 -1.65 -3.31
CA TYR A 223 -20.20 -2.39 -2.20
C TYR A 223 -21.28 -2.84 -1.21
N HIS A 224 -21.06 -3.96 -0.52
CA HIS A 224 -22.09 -4.55 0.36
C HIS A 224 -21.61 -4.94 1.76
N LEU A 225 -20.34 -5.28 1.95
CA LEU A 225 -19.72 -5.43 3.26
C LEU A 225 -18.68 -4.34 3.44
N CYS A 226 -18.95 -3.38 4.32
CA CYS A 226 -18.11 -2.22 4.56
C CYS A 226 -17.85 -2.09 6.06
N GLN A 227 -16.59 -1.93 6.48
CA GLN A 227 -16.27 -1.72 7.89
C GLN A 227 -14.92 -1.02 8.08
N GLN A 228 -14.84 -0.19 9.11
CA GLN A 228 -13.57 0.28 9.67
C GLN A 228 -13.05 -0.76 10.67
N LEU A 229 -12.01 -1.50 10.30
CA LEU A 229 -11.49 -2.63 11.09
C LEU A 229 -10.56 -2.18 12.22
N THR A 230 -9.78 -1.13 11.98
CA THR A 230 -8.90 -0.52 12.99
C THR A 230 -9.01 1.00 12.93
N ARG A 231 -8.24 1.72 13.77
CA ARG A 231 -8.26 3.18 13.87
C ARG A 231 -8.24 3.90 12.53
N LYS A 232 -7.53 3.36 11.54
CA LYS A 232 -7.34 3.99 10.24
C LYS A 232 -7.47 3.06 9.03
N PHE A 233 -7.97 1.85 9.23
CA PHE A 233 -8.08 0.85 8.17
C PHE A 233 -9.53 0.56 7.84
N PHE A 234 -9.97 0.94 6.64
CA PHE A 234 -11.33 0.69 6.15
C PHE A 234 -11.31 -0.31 5.01
N VAL A 235 -12.32 -1.18 4.95
CA VAL A 235 -12.45 -2.21 3.93
C VAL A 235 -13.87 -2.22 3.36
N ALA A 236 -13.98 -2.52 2.06
CA ALA A 236 -15.25 -2.70 1.38
C ALA A 236 -15.19 -3.85 0.37
N GLN A 237 -16.23 -4.69 0.32
CA GLN A 237 -16.33 -5.80 -0.63
C GLN A 237 -17.25 -5.44 -1.80
N LEU A 238 -16.72 -5.58 -3.01
CA LEU A 238 -17.47 -5.38 -4.26
C LEU A 238 -18.55 -6.46 -4.41
N ARG A 239 -19.75 -6.07 -4.84
CA ARG A 239 -20.85 -6.99 -5.14
C ARG A 239 -20.56 -7.91 -6.32
#